data_AF-A0A7W7YI34-F1
#
_entry.id   AF-A0A7W7YI34-F1
#
_cell.length_a   1.000
_cell.length_b   1.000
_cell.length_c   1.000
_cell.angle_alpha   90.00
_cell.angle_beta   90.00
_cell.angle_gamma   90.00
#
_symmetry.space_group_name_H-M   'P 1'
#
loop_
_entity.id
_entity.type
_entity.pdbx_description
1 polymer ?
#
loop_
_entity_poly.entity_id
_entity_poly.type
_entity_poly.pdbx_seq_one_letter_code
_entity_poly.pdbx_strand_id
1 'polypeptide(L)'
;MSFRAFVFPCLALLACLSPATAITVDWDGGGADNKWSTADNWNTNAIPAITSPLDDVRFLGSVKPAVDVDTNVSVQTLKFITGASAFTLSGTGVINLAGTGIGHDSGLHLRNESSALQTINNNIVFTGTSIGFNAVSGNMTFNGSIDMSAATNIRFLGGGSRVTTFNGVISGTGAGQLAFNSGGTFVLNALNSYTKTTSIWSATVKLLVDAPSGANGAFGNSTGAINMGTTYDGGALTGILLASNAVTIGRTITLASSSTSFPAVTHNYTIGGDTAHISNYTGTITTTNGNGTKAASKLTVTAAAGGRVNIANIVRGAGTTGTADDVVKIGNGIVAITGSSNNWQGNTLVQAGTFLVNGSVLTSPSGKNVQVSSGAILGGNGTLTREVSLSAGAILSPGDVSAAGVSLGSKLTVGDVTGLTLTPTSVLRFDLSTFDSITDDEVSVQGNLALAGQLNVTDLGGFGNGAYKLFDWTGLLTYNPADFTFGNMPSGFTYTLDTTTWANAVYLVVTPEPGRALLLCVGLSMLLFNRRRKPIV
;
A
#
# COMPACT_ATOMS: atom_id res chain seq x y z
N MET A 1 -25.57 -1.18 99.21
CA MET A 1 -26.06 -1.59 97.88
C MET A 1 -24.98 -1.32 96.86
N SER A 2 -24.67 -2.36 96.09
CA SER A 2 -23.64 -2.45 95.05
C SER A 2 -23.80 -1.39 93.96
N PHE A 3 -22.71 -0.82 93.47
CA PHE A 3 -22.38 -0.78 92.03
C PHE A 3 -20.91 -0.36 91.86
N ARG A 4 -20.05 -1.33 91.53
CA ARG A 4 -18.67 -1.09 91.05
C ARG A 4 -18.74 -0.89 89.54
N ALA A 5 -18.40 0.30 89.05
CA ALA A 5 -18.18 0.54 87.63
C ALA A 5 -16.67 0.44 87.33
N PHE A 6 -16.25 -0.70 86.79
CA PHE A 6 -14.94 -0.84 86.14
C PHE A 6 -15.04 -0.20 84.75
N VAL A 7 -14.36 0.92 84.54
CA VAL A 7 -14.14 1.51 83.22
C VAL A 7 -12.83 0.95 82.68
N PHE A 8 -12.92 -0.01 81.76
CA PHE A 8 -11.79 -0.41 80.91
C PHE A 8 -11.55 0.68 79.86
N PRO A 9 -10.33 1.24 79.72
CA PRO A 9 -9.99 1.96 78.50
C PRO A 9 -9.80 0.91 77.39
N CYS A 10 -10.81 0.76 76.54
CA CYS A 10 -10.70 0.04 75.29
C CYS A 10 -9.79 0.88 74.37
N LEU A 11 -8.50 0.53 74.34
CA LEU A 11 -7.53 1.11 73.43
C LEU A 11 -7.88 0.59 72.02
N ALA A 12 -8.72 1.33 71.30
CA ALA A 12 -9.00 1.05 69.90
C ALA A 12 -7.71 1.30 69.10
N LEU A 13 -6.97 0.23 68.83
CA LEU A 13 -5.88 0.23 67.85
C LEU A 13 -6.54 0.40 66.46
N LEU A 14 -6.75 1.65 66.06
CA LEU A 14 -7.17 1.99 64.71
C LEU A 14 -6.00 1.66 63.79
N ALA A 15 -5.95 0.42 63.30
CA ALA A 15 -5.03 0.04 62.23
C ALA A 15 -5.35 0.95 61.04
N CYS A 16 -4.52 1.97 60.83
CA CYS A 16 -4.53 2.78 59.64
C CYS A 16 -4.11 1.87 58.50
N LEU A 17 -5.07 1.16 57.90
CA LEU A 17 -4.90 0.45 56.65
C LEU A 17 -4.67 1.52 55.59
N SER A 18 -3.41 1.89 55.40
CA SER A 18 -2.98 2.64 54.22
C SER A 18 -3.50 1.87 53.00
N PRO A 19 -4.20 2.52 52.05
CA PRO A 19 -4.55 1.85 50.81
C PRO A 19 -3.26 1.33 50.17
N ALA A 20 -3.21 0.04 49.86
CA ALA A 20 -2.12 -0.53 49.09
C ALA A 20 -2.02 0.26 47.77
N THR A 21 -0.78 0.60 47.38
CA THR A 21 -0.51 1.28 46.11
C THR A 21 0.23 0.32 45.20
N ALA A 22 -0.04 0.39 43.90
CA ALA A 22 0.73 -0.35 42.90
C ALA A 22 2.21 0.02 43.05
N ILE A 23 3.10 -0.98 43.12
CA ILE A 23 4.54 -0.75 43.14
C ILE A 23 5.17 -1.13 41.80
N THR A 24 6.42 -0.74 41.62
CA THR A 24 7.22 -1.17 40.48
C THR A 24 8.11 -2.34 40.90
N VAL A 25 8.02 -3.46 40.16
CA VAL A 25 8.77 -4.69 40.43
C VAL A 25 9.64 -5.00 39.22
N ASP A 26 10.91 -5.30 39.48
CA ASP A 26 11.94 -5.45 38.46
C ASP A 26 12.37 -6.91 38.36
N TRP A 27 12.39 -7.46 37.15
CA TRP A 27 13.01 -8.74 36.88
C TRP A 27 14.53 -8.61 37.00
N ASP A 28 15.11 -9.30 37.99
CA ASP A 28 16.56 -9.34 38.18
C ASP A 28 17.15 -10.72 37.90
N GLY A 29 16.30 -11.76 37.82
CA GLY A 29 16.73 -13.13 37.57
C GLY A 29 17.64 -13.71 38.66
N GLY A 30 17.47 -13.28 39.92
CA GLY A 30 18.27 -13.76 41.06
C GLY A 30 18.04 -15.23 41.46
N GLY A 31 16.94 -15.84 41.03
CA GLY A 31 16.55 -17.20 41.39
C GLY A 31 17.26 -18.31 40.62
N ALA A 32 17.10 -19.54 41.08
CA ALA A 32 17.75 -20.72 40.50
C ALA A 32 17.22 -21.07 39.09
N ASP A 33 15.99 -20.69 38.76
CA ASP A 33 15.33 -20.94 37.47
C ASP A 33 14.94 -19.63 36.77
N ASN A 34 14.20 -19.70 35.67
CA ASN A 34 13.74 -18.52 34.93
C ASN A 34 12.22 -18.33 35.03
N LYS A 35 11.58 -18.92 36.05
CA LYS A 35 10.13 -18.87 36.19
C LYS A 35 9.66 -17.53 36.74
N TRP A 36 8.54 -17.05 36.20
CA TRP A 36 7.87 -15.86 36.71
C TRP A 36 7.38 -16.07 38.14
N SER A 37 6.91 -17.28 38.46
CA SER A 37 6.39 -17.65 39.78
C SER A 37 7.46 -17.76 40.88
N THR A 38 8.75 -17.75 40.53
CA THR A 38 9.86 -17.79 41.49
C THR A 38 10.13 -16.39 42.04
N ALA A 39 9.85 -16.20 43.33
CA ALA A 39 9.98 -14.92 44.03
C ALA A 39 11.40 -14.32 43.94
N ASP A 40 12.44 -15.15 44.02
CA ASP A 40 13.85 -14.74 43.95
C ASP A 40 14.29 -14.21 42.57
N ASN A 41 13.45 -14.32 41.52
CA ASN A 41 13.73 -13.71 40.20
C ASN A 41 13.32 -12.22 40.10
N TRP A 42 12.80 -11.68 41.20
CA TRP A 42 12.33 -10.30 41.31
C TRP A 42 13.12 -9.55 42.36
N ASN A 43 13.40 -8.27 42.12
CA ASN A 43 14.20 -7.41 43.00
C ASN A 43 13.66 -7.26 44.43
N THR A 44 12.37 -7.49 44.63
CA THR A 44 11.71 -7.48 45.95
C THR A 44 11.76 -8.83 46.65
N ASN A 45 12.32 -9.87 46.01
CA ASN A 45 12.20 -11.27 46.39
C ASN A 45 10.74 -11.69 46.65
N ALA A 46 9.83 -11.14 45.85
CA ALA A 46 8.40 -11.42 45.87
C ALA A 46 7.85 -11.33 44.44
N ILE A 47 6.93 -12.24 44.08
CA ILE A 47 6.26 -12.17 42.79
C ILE A 47 5.39 -10.90 42.70
N PRO A 48 5.23 -10.30 41.50
CA PRO A 48 4.34 -9.16 41.29
C PRO A 48 2.91 -9.46 41.77
N ALA A 49 2.26 -8.46 42.37
CA ALA A 49 0.91 -8.57 42.89
C ALA A 49 -0.08 -8.97 41.78
N ILE A 50 -0.77 -10.10 41.98
CA ILE A 50 -1.73 -10.67 41.03
C ILE A 50 -3.19 -10.20 41.28
N THR A 51 -3.41 -9.42 42.33
CA THR A 51 -4.70 -8.81 42.70
C THR A 51 -4.55 -7.31 42.86
N SER A 52 -5.62 -6.55 42.58
CA SER A 52 -5.59 -5.08 42.64
C SER A 52 -5.16 -4.54 44.03
N PRO A 53 -4.26 -3.54 44.09
CA PRO A 53 -3.60 -2.89 42.95
C PRO A 53 -2.57 -3.82 42.29
N LEU A 54 -2.63 -3.93 40.96
CA LEU A 54 -1.64 -4.70 40.19
C LEU A 54 -0.34 -3.93 40.10
N ASP A 55 0.79 -4.64 40.00
CA ASP A 55 2.12 -4.02 39.95
C ASP A 55 2.58 -3.68 38.52
N ASP A 56 3.42 -2.65 38.42
CA ASP A 56 4.16 -2.31 37.21
C ASP A 56 5.41 -3.18 37.09
N VAL A 57 5.46 -4.04 36.07
CA VAL A 57 6.59 -4.94 35.84
C VAL A 57 7.58 -4.35 34.86
N ARG A 58 8.88 -4.40 35.21
CA ARG A 58 9.97 -3.96 34.35
C ARG A 58 11.01 -5.05 34.13
N PHE A 59 11.45 -5.18 32.89
CA PHE A 59 12.62 -5.98 32.50
C PHE A 59 13.77 -5.04 32.17
N LEU A 60 14.92 -5.29 32.79
CA LEU A 60 16.13 -4.50 32.69
C LEU A 60 17.36 -5.42 32.68
N GLY A 61 18.52 -4.87 32.31
CA GLY A 61 19.77 -5.63 32.29
C GLY A 61 19.75 -6.84 31.35
N SER A 62 20.61 -7.82 31.62
CA SER A 62 20.88 -8.95 30.72
C SER A 62 20.78 -10.33 31.36
N VAL A 63 20.28 -10.40 32.60
CA VAL A 63 20.22 -11.66 33.36
C VAL A 63 18.94 -12.42 33.00
N LYS A 64 19.10 -13.71 32.69
CA LYS A 64 18.00 -14.65 32.34
C LYS A 64 16.97 -14.05 31.37
N PRO A 65 17.37 -13.65 30.15
CA PRO A 65 16.48 -13.02 29.20
C PRO A 65 15.38 -13.95 28.66
N ALA A 66 15.51 -15.26 28.82
CA ALA A 66 14.49 -16.24 28.48
C ALA A 66 13.59 -16.51 29.69
N VAL A 67 12.53 -15.73 29.83
CA VAL A 67 11.59 -15.74 30.96
C VAL A 67 10.50 -16.77 30.69
N ASP A 68 10.25 -17.64 31.68
CA ASP A 68 9.18 -18.64 31.67
C ASP A 68 7.99 -18.14 32.49
N VAL A 69 6.97 -17.61 31.82
CA VAL A 69 5.66 -17.31 32.40
C VAL A 69 4.91 -18.63 32.58
N ASP A 70 5.24 -19.33 33.65
CA ASP A 70 4.83 -20.70 33.91
C ASP A 70 3.37 -20.83 34.39
N THR A 71 2.82 -19.75 34.96
CA THR A 71 1.42 -19.64 35.39
C THR A 71 0.77 -18.39 34.81
N ASN A 72 -0.57 -18.30 34.85
CA ASN A 72 -1.24 -17.04 34.49
C ASN A 72 -0.83 -15.91 35.44
N VAL A 73 -0.56 -14.74 34.88
CA VAL A 73 -0.12 -13.55 35.63
C VAL A 73 -1.01 -12.37 35.31
N SER A 74 -1.13 -11.43 36.25
CA SER A 74 -1.84 -10.17 36.06
C SER A 74 -0.90 -9.03 36.44
N VAL A 75 -0.71 -8.07 35.54
CA VAL A 75 0.15 -6.92 35.79
C VAL A 75 -0.50 -5.63 35.32
N GLN A 76 -0.08 -4.52 35.94
CA GLN A 76 -0.56 -3.20 35.62
C GLN A 76 0.04 -2.70 34.30
N THR A 77 1.36 -2.76 34.17
CA THR A 77 2.11 -2.52 32.93
C THR A 77 3.29 -3.49 32.81
N LEU A 78 3.78 -3.66 31.58
CA LEU A 78 4.95 -4.46 31.25
C LEU A 78 5.94 -3.63 30.42
N LYS A 79 7.13 -3.34 30.94
CA LYS A 79 8.09 -2.44 30.28
C LYS A 79 9.46 -3.10 30.12
N PHE A 80 10.04 -3.01 28.94
CA PHE A 80 11.45 -3.32 28.70
C PHE A 80 12.21 -2.01 28.71
N ILE A 81 13.00 -1.78 29.75
CA ILE A 81 13.62 -0.48 30.03
C ILE A 81 14.87 -0.29 29.17
N THR A 82 15.26 0.96 28.92
CA THR A 82 16.51 1.28 28.22
C THR A 82 17.69 0.52 28.83
N GLY A 83 18.48 -0.16 27.99
CA GLY A 83 19.60 -1.01 28.41
C GLY A 83 19.24 -2.48 28.67
N ALA A 84 17.97 -2.86 28.65
CA ALA A 84 17.58 -4.27 28.71
C ALA A 84 18.07 -5.04 27.48
N SER A 85 18.50 -6.29 27.67
CA SER A 85 18.82 -7.22 26.60
C SER A 85 17.58 -7.66 25.82
N ALA A 86 17.75 -8.54 24.83
CA ALA A 86 16.62 -9.11 24.09
C ALA A 86 15.91 -10.18 24.94
N PHE A 87 14.85 -9.79 25.65
CA PHE A 87 14.03 -10.71 26.42
C PHE A 87 13.06 -11.47 25.52
N THR A 88 12.86 -12.75 25.86
CA THR A 88 11.84 -13.63 25.31
C THR A 88 10.97 -14.11 26.46
N LEU A 89 9.69 -13.71 26.46
CA LEU A 89 8.69 -14.22 27.39
C LEU A 89 8.02 -15.44 26.75
N SER A 90 8.01 -16.56 27.47
CA SER A 90 7.46 -17.83 27.01
C SER A 90 6.77 -18.59 28.15
N GLY A 91 6.47 -19.88 27.99
CA GLY A 91 5.76 -20.67 29.00
C GLY A 91 4.27 -20.83 28.71
N THR A 92 3.58 -21.56 29.60
CA THR A 92 2.16 -21.92 29.44
C THR A 92 1.19 -20.85 29.94
N GLY A 93 1.68 -19.88 30.68
CA GLY A 93 0.88 -18.82 31.29
C GLY A 93 0.36 -17.78 30.30
N VAL A 94 -0.79 -17.21 30.63
CA VAL A 94 -1.39 -16.03 30.00
C VAL A 94 -0.97 -14.77 30.75
N ILE A 95 -0.60 -13.71 30.01
CA ILE A 95 -0.30 -12.39 30.58
C ILE A 95 -1.56 -11.52 30.52
N ASN A 96 -2.16 -11.24 31.67
CA ASN A 96 -3.30 -10.33 31.78
C ASN A 96 -2.80 -8.90 32.03
N LEU A 97 -3.13 -7.97 31.13
CA LEU A 97 -2.66 -6.58 31.16
C LEU A 97 -3.81 -5.62 31.47
N ALA A 98 -3.72 -4.90 32.59
CA ALA A 98 -4.79 -4.03 33.07
C ALA A 98 -4.69 -2.55 32.64
N GLY A 99 -3.48 -1.98 32.58
CA GLY A 99 -3.24 -0.57 32.20
C GLY A 99 -3.65 0.51 33.20
N THR A 100 -2.93 1.63 33.19
CA THR A 100 -2.95 2.64 34.26
C THR A 100 -4.11 3.66 34.21
N GLY A 101 -5.05 3.55 33.26
CA GLY A 101 -6.27 4.36 33.29
C GLY A 101 -6.80 4.91 31.96
N ILE A 102 -7.77 5.81 32.12
CA ILE A 102 -8.90 6.19 31.23
C ILE A 102 -8.53 6.98 29.96
N GLY A 103 -7.26 7.00 29.54
CA GLY A 103 -6.76 7.84 28.44
C GLY A 103 -5.72 7.15 27.57
N HIS A 104 -5.73 7.46 26.28
CA HIS A 104 -5.05 6.66 25.26
C HIS A 104 -3.50 6.76 25.23
N ASP A 105 -2.91 7.85 25.74
CA ASP A 105 -1.45 8.10 25.64
C ASP A 105 -0.72 8.01 27.00
N SER A 106 -1.46 8.11 28.11
CA SER A 106 -0.96 7.98 29.49
C SER A 106 -1.18 6.58 30.09
N GLY A 107 -1.87 5.69 29.35
CA GLY A 107 -2.29 4.35 29.78
C GLY A 107 -1.55 3.18 29.11
N LEU A 108 -0.33 3.34 28.61
CA LEU A 108 0.33 2.30 27.79
C LEU A 108 0.67 1.05 28.61
N HIS A 109 0.14 -0.09 28.16
CA HIS A 109 0.17 -1.35 28.90
C HIS A 109 1.50 -2.07 28.70
N LEU A 110 2.09 -1.89 27.52
CA LEU A 110 3.27 -2.62 27.12
C LEU A 110 4.21 -1.75 26.29
N ARG A 111 5.49 -1.70 26.67
CA ARG A 111 6.42 -0.74 26.07
C ARG A 111 7.83 -1.31 25.95
N ASN A 112 8.44 -1.14 24.77
CA ASN A 112 9.84 -1.45 24.53
C ASN A 112 10.67 -0.18 24.42
N GLU A 113 11.28 0.24 25.53
CA GLU A 113 12.21 1.37 25.63
C GLU A 113 13.67 0.95 25.46
N SER A 114 13.93 -0.36 25.40
CA SER A 114 15.21 -0.91 24.97
C SER A 114 15.35 -0.84 23.46
N SER A 115 16.59 -0.73 22.97
CA SER A 115 16.90 -0.88 21.54
C SER A 115 16.84 -2.34 21.06
N ALA A 116 16.86 -3.31 21.99
CA ALA A 116 16.80 -4.73 21.66
C ALA A 116 15.40 -5.14 21.17
N LEU A 117 15.35 -6.19 20.33
CA LEU A 117 14.10 -6.85 19.97
C LEU A 117 13.54 -7.58 21.18
N GLN A 118 12.27 -7.32 21.50
CA GLN A 118 11.54 -8.03 22.56
C GLN A 118 10.53 -9.00 21.94
N THR A 119 10.53 -10.24 22.42
CA THR A 119 9.67 -11.30 21.90
C THR A 119 8.73 -11.79 22.99
N ILE A 120 7.44 -11.88 22.67
CA ILE A 120 6.40 -12.38 23.58
C ILE A 120 5.69 -13.54 22.92
N ASN A 121 5.94 -14.74 23.43
CA ASN A 121 5.33 -15.99 22.96
C ASN A 121 4.04 -16.33 23.70
N ASN A 122 3.84 -15.77 24.89
CA ASN A 122 2.63 -15.95 25.67
C ASN A 122 1.42 -15.27 25.03
N ASN A 123 0.24 -15.85 25.26
CA ASN A 123 -1.01 -15.17 24.98
C ASN A 123 -1.15 -13.96 25.91
N ILE A 124 -1.69 -12.88 25.36
CA ILE A 124 -1.99 -11.65 26.08
C ILE A 124 -3.50 -11.49 26.14
N VAL A 125 -4.03 -11.24 27.34
CA VAL A 125 -5.42 -10.85 27.53
C VAL A 125 -5.44 -9.45 28.10
N PHE A 126 -6.13 -8.56 27.40
CA PHE A 126 -6.37 -7.23 27.92
C PHE A 126 -7.58 -7.19 28.83
N THR A 127 -7.39 -6.61 30.02
CA THR A 127 -8.44 -6.48 31.03
C THR A 127 -8.86 -5.02 31.26
N GLY A 128 -8.06 -4.06 30.78
CA GLY A 128 -8.39 -2.63 30.76
C GLY A 128 -9.26 -2.21 29.57
N THR A 129 -9.73 -0.95 29.57
CA THR A 129 -10.61 -0.41 28.51
C THR A 129 -9.90 0.44 27.47
N SER A 130 -8.80 1.12 27.78
CA SER A 130 -8.02 1.95 26.83
C SER A 130 -6.57 1.52 26.81
N ILE A 131 -6.08 1.06 25.67
CA ILE A 131 -4.90 0.19 25.63
C ILE A 131 -3.91 0.61 24.56
N GLY A 132 -2.63 0.44 24.82
CA GLY A 132 -1.66 0.48 23.74
C GLY A 132 -0.38 -0.29 23.98
N PHE A 133 0.20 -0.76 22.88
CA PHE A 133 1.58 -1.22 22.78
C PHE A 133 2.42 -0.08 22.23
N ASN A 134 3.68 0.02 22.67
CA ASN A 134 4.60 0.99 22.09
C ASN A 134 6.00 0.41 21.91
N ALA A 135 6.36 0.18 20.64
CA ALA A 135 7.72 -0.13 20.24
C ALA A 135 8.51 1.18 20.13
N VAL A 136 9.10 1.65 21.24
CA VAL A 136 9.70 3.00 21.34
C VAL A 136 11.08 3.03 20.69
N SER A 137 12.01 2.24 21.24
CA SER A 137 13.42 2.26 20.85
C SER A 137 13.85 0.99 20.10
N GLY A 138 13.11 -0.10 20.28
CA GLY A 138 13.41 -1.42 19.72
C GLY A 138 12.18 -2.07 19.11
N ASN A 139 12.42 -3.11 18.31
CA ASN A 139 11.35 -3.86 17.65
C ASN A 139 10.60 -4.74 18.65
N MET A 140 9.40 -5.19 18.27
CA MET A 140 8.57 -6.09 19.07
C MET A 140 8.02 -7.23 18.21
N THR A 141 7.98 -8.44 18.77
CA THR A 141 7.33 -9.61 18.13
C THR A 141 6.36 -10.25 19.10
N PHE A 142 5.12 -10.44 18.66
CA PHE A 142 4.06 -11.14 19.38
C PHE A 142 3.73 -12.45 18.67
N ASN A 143 4.12 -13.57 19.26
CA ASN A 143 3.83 -14.91 18.76
C ASN A 143 2.55 -15.51 19.38
N GLY A 144 2.22 -15.13 20.62
CA GLY A 144 0.96 -15.49 21.25
C GLY A 144 -0.21 -14.65 20.75
N SER A 145 -1.42 -15.18 20.91
CA SER A 145 -2.67 -14.49 20.58
C SER A 145 -2.91 -13.29 21.49
N ILE A 146 -3.60 -12.28 21.00
CA ILE A 146 -3.97 -11.06 21.73
C ILE A 146 -5.49 -10.97 21.80
N ASP A 147 -6.06 -11.10 23.00
CA ASP A 147 -7.48 -10.89 23.25
C ASP A 147 -7.75 -9.47 23.72
N MET A 148 -8.55 -8.74 22.95
CA MET A 148 -8.91 -7.34 23.19
C MET A 148 -10.38 -7.18 23.58
N SER A 149 -11.04 -8.24 24.04
CA SER A 149 -12.50 -8.24 24.31
C SER A 149 -12.93 -7.19 25.35
N ALA A 150 -12.12 -6.94 26.39
CA ALA A 150 -12.41 -5.91 27.39
C ALA A 150 -12.06 -4.48 26.91
N ALA A 151 -11.24 -4.35 25.87
CA ALA A 151 -10.73 -3.08 25.40
C ALA A 151 -11.73 -2.38 24.47
N THR A 152 -12.00 -1.09 24.67
CA THR A 152 -12.82 -0.29 23.76
C THR A 152 -11.97 0.43 22.72
N ASN A 153 -10.82 0.99 23.12
CA ASN A 153 -9.93 1.70 22.21
C ASN A 153 -8.50 1.23 22.37
N ILE A 154 -7.92 0.74 21.29
CA ILE A 154 -6.55 0.24 21.27
C ILE A 154 -5.71 1.03 20.29
N ARG A 155 -4.53 1.45 20.73
CA ARG A 155 -3.51 2.10 19.89
C ARG A 155 -2.27 1.24 19.82
N PHE A 156 -1.89 0.86 18.63
CA PHE A 156 -0.57 0.31 18.36
C PHE A 156 0.33 1.48 17.99
N LEU A 157 1.28 1.78 18.86
CA LEU A 157 2.27 2.84 18.69
C LEU A 157 3.60 2.20 18.29
N GLY A 158 4.27 2.80 17.32
CA GLY A 158 5.63 2.42 16.95
C GLY A 158 6.44 3.66 16.70
N GLY A 159 7.63 3.76 17.30
CA GLY A 159 8.62 4.76 16.91
C GLY A 159 8.94 4.62 15.42
N GLY A 160 9.20 5.74 14.75
CA GLY A 160 9.14 5.83 13.27
C GLY A 160 9.79 4.68 12.48
N SER A 161 10.99 4.23 12.87
CA SER A 161 11.73 3.15 12.19
C SER A 161 11.66 1.80 12.92
N ARG A 162 10.70 1.61 13.81
CA ARG A 162 10.52 0.36 14.58
C ARG A 162 9.49 -0.53 13.90
N VAL A 163 9.68 -1.84 14.06
CA VAL A 163 8.78 -2.85 13.54
C VAL A 163 8.14 -3.60 14.70
N THR A 164 6.81 -3.70 14.65
CA THR A 164 6.01 -4.56 15.53
C THR A 164 5.36 -5.65 14.69
N THR A 165 5.69 -6.91 14.97
CA THR A 165 5.19 -8.07 14.23
C THR A 165 4.15 -8.82 15.05
N PHE A 166 2.98 -9.05 14.47
CA PHE A 166 1.90 -9.84 15.07
C PHE A 166 1.74 -11.16 14.32
N ASN A 167 2.22 -12.24 14.93
CA ASN A 167 2.08 -13.62 14.45
C ASN A 167 0.87 -14.34 15.06
N GLY A 168 0.50 -13.99 16.29
CA GLY A 168 -0.71 -14.51 16.94
C GLY A 168 -1.99 -13.85 16.45
N VAL A 169 -3.12 -14.53 16.66
CA VAL A 169 -4.45 -14.01 16.31
C VAL A 169 -4.82 -12.87 17.26
N ILE A 170 -5.25 -11.75 16.69
CA ILE A 170 -5.87 -10.64 17.40
C ILE A 170 -7.39 -10.85 17.40
N SER A 171 -7.99 -10.96 18.58
CA SER A 171 -9.43 -11.17 18.78
C SER A 171 -10.05 -10.06 19.63
N GLY A 172 -11.39 -10.01 19.65
CA GLY A 172 -12.14 -9.07 20.48
C GLY A 172 -13.37 -8.52 19.76
N THR A 173 -14.53 -8.65 20.40
CA THR A 173 -15.81 -8.17 19.86
C THR A 173 -16.23 -6.84 20.48
N GLY A 174 -17.38 -6.31 20.04
CA GLY A 174 -17.98 -5.09 20.59
C GLY A 174 -17.52 -3.80 19.92
N ALA A 175 -18.14 -2.69 20.32
CA ALA A 175 -17.82 -1.36 19.82
C ALA A 175 -16.38 -0.96 20.18
N GLY A 176 -15.79 -0.07 19.38
CA GLY A 176 -14.43 0.37 19.61
C GLY A 176 -13.59 0.54 18.36
N GLN A 177 -12.32 0.86 18.58
CA GLN A 177 -11.32 1.07 17.54
C GLN A 177 -9.99 0.40 17.88
N LEU A 178 -9.34 -0.14 16.86
CA LEU A 178 -7.93 -0.51 16.83
C LEU A 178 -7.24 0.45 15.85
N ALA A 179 -6.29 1.24 16.35
CA ALA A 179 -5.59 2.27 15.59
C ALA A 179 -4.08 2.02 15.53
N PHE A 180 -3.50 2.02 14.33
CA PHE A 180 -2.05 2.02 14.11
C PHE A 180 -1.53 3.45 14.00
N ASN A 181 -0.50 3.82 14.78
CA ASN A 181 -0.08 5.21 14.94
C ASN A 181 1.42 5.38 15.29
N SER A 182 1.90 6.63 15.30
CA SER A 182 3.24 7.09 15.71
C SER A 182 4.42 6.81 14.76
N GLY A 183 4.15 6.34 13.55
CA GLY A 183 5.07 6.28 12.40
C GLY A 183 5.60 4.89 12.07
N GLY A 184 5.78 4.03 13.08
CA GLY A 184 6.36 2.69 12.95
C GLY A 184 5.66 1.75 11.96
N THR A 185 6.29 0.60 11.72
CA THR A 185 5.74 -0.45 10.86
C THR A 185 5.08 -1.54 11.69
N PHE A 186 3.87 -1.93 11.31
CA PHE A 186 3.13 -3.04 11.91
C PHE A 186 2.91 -4.13 10.87
N VAL A 187 3.29 -5.35 11.20
CA VAL A 187 3.20 -6.51 10.30
C VAL A 187 2.13 -7.46 10.82
N LEU A 188 1.11 -7.74 10.01
CA LEU A 188 -0.02 -8.59 10.36
C LEU A 188 0.06 -9.91 9.60
N ASN A 189 0.40 -10.99 10.32
CA ASN A 189 0.62 -12.32 9.75
C ASN A 189 -0.54 -13.29 9.98
N ALA A 190 -1.47 -12.96 10.87
CA ALA A 190 -2.57 -13.83 11.26
C ALA A 190 -3.93 -13.40 10.70
N LEU A 191 -4.82 -14.38 10.53
CA LEU A 191 -6.24 -14.15 10.28
C LEU A 191 -6.93 -13.71 11.58
N ASN A 192 -6.92 -12.40 11.82
CA ASN A 192 -7.52 -11.80 12.99
C ASN A 192 -9.06 -11.93 12.97
N SER A 193 -9.67 -11.98 14.16
CA SER A 193 -11.11 -12.22 14.33
C SER A 193 -11.84 -11.08 15.05
N TYR A 194 -11.14 -10.00 15.39
CA TYR A 194 -11.76 -8.84 16.04
C TYR A 194 -12.80 -8.16 15.14
N THR A 195 -13.83 -7.52 15.72
CA THR A 195 -14.89 -6.82 14.96
C THR A 195 -14.89 -5.30 15.13
N LYS A 196 -13.93 -4.78 15.91
CA LYS A 196 -13.73 -3.34 16.14
C LYS A 196 -13.34 -2.59 14.85
N THR A 197 -13.54 -1.28 14.85
CA THR A 197 -13.13 -0.41 13.73
C THR A 197 -11.62 -0.43 13.57
N THR A 198 -11.11 -0.55 12.35
CA THR A 198 -9.67 -0.47 12.06
C THR A 198 -9.31 0.92 11.59
N SER A 199 -8.21 1.48 12.07
CA SER A 199 -7.69 2.76 11.57
C SER A 199 -6.17 2.81 11.48
N ILE A 200 -5.64 3.47 10.46
CA ILE A 200 -4.21 3.67 10.24
C ILE A 200 -3.94 5.16 10.23
N TRP A 201 -3.62 5.74 11.38
CA TRP A 201 -3.54 7.20 11.52
C TRP A 201 -2.23 7.75 10.97
N SER A 202 -1.11 7.30 11.52
CA SER A 202 0.23 7.68 11.08
C SER A 202 1.14 6.50 11.33
N ALA A 203 1.14 5.54 10.41
CA ALA A 203 1.91 4.31 10.53
C ALA A 203 1.99 3.61 9.17
N THR A 204 2.95 2.69 9.05
CA THR A 204 2.96 1.70 7.97
C THR A 204 2.34 0.41 8.47
N VAL A 205 1.33 -0.11 7.78
CA VAL A 205 0.77 -1.43 8.06
C VAL A 205 1.03 -2.34 6.87
N LYS A 206 1.59 -3.51 7.14
CA LYS A 206 1.95 -4.54 6.16
C LYS A 206 1.10 -5.78 6.36
N LEU A 207 0.47 -6.25 5.30
CA LEU A 207 -0.42 -7.42 5.31
C LEU A 207 0.27 -8.61 4.65
N LEU A 208 0.31 -9.75 5.35
CA LEU A 208 0.75 -11.02 4.77
C LEU A 208 -0.41 -11.99 4.50
N VAL A 209 -1.62 -11.63 4.95
CA VAL A 209 -2.87 -12.39 4.75
C VAL A 209 -3.98 -11.47 4.25
N ASP A 210 -5.03 -12.07 3.70
CA ASP A 210 -6.19 -11.35 3.16
C ASP A 210 -6.92 -10.49 4.20
N ALA A 211 -7.56 -9.42 3.73
CA ALA A 211 -8.46 -8.57 4.51
C ALA A 211 -9.85 -8.54 3.85
N PRO A 212 -10.64 -9.62 3.95
CA PRO A 212 -11.99 -9.69 3.41
C PRO A 212 -12.96 -8.80 4.19
N SER A 213 -14.11 -8.49 3.58
CA SER A 213 -15.22 -7.80 4.26
C SER A 213 -16.15 -8.84 4.89
N GLY A 214 -16.16 -8.95 6.22
CA GLY A 214 -17.05 -9.87 6.94
C GLY A 214 -16.56 -11.33 7.02
N ALA A 215 -15.23 -11.55 6.98
CA ALA A 215 -14.60 -12.80 7.40
C ALA A 215 -13.29 -12.53 8.16
N ASN A 216 -12.75 -13.51 8.88
CA ASN A 216 -11.46 -13.36 9.56
C ASN A 216 -10.36 -13.03 8.54
N GLY A 217 -9.47 -12.11 8.90
CA GLY A 217 -8.40 -11.64 8.04
C GLY A 217 -7.50 -10.64 8.74
N ALA A 218 -6.56 -10.03 8.02
CA ALA A 218 -5.57 -9.13 8.63
C ALA A 218 -6.22 -8.01 9.46
N PHE A 219 -7.39 -7.51 9.03
CA PHE A 219 -8.13 -6.45 9.73
C PHE A 219 -9.37 -6.93 10.50
N GLY A 220 -9.42 -8.20 10.89
CA GLY A 220 -10.55 -8.75 11.63
C GLY A 220 -11.78 -9.00 10.76
N ASN A 221 -12.85 -9.48 11.39
CA ASN A 221 -14.11 -9.89 10.77
C ASN A 221 -15.17 -8.76 10.76
N SER A 222 -14.74 -7.53 10.49
CA SER A 222 -15.64 -6.38 10.40
C SER A 222 -15.93 -6.07 8.92
N THR A 223 -17.13 -5.58 8.64
CA THR A 223 -17.53 -5.07 7.31
C THR A 223 -17.28 -3.57 7.16
N GLY A 224 -16.94 -2.87 8.24
CA GLY A 224 -16.65 -1.43 8.20
C GLY A 224 -15.45 -1.07 7.33
N ALA A 225 -15.28 0.20 7.01
CA ALA A 225 -14.09 0.64 6.27
C ALA A 225 -12.81 0.56 7.13
N ILE A 226 -11.67 0.42 6.47
CA ILE A 226 -10.36 0.74 7.03
C ILE A 226 -10.17 2.24 6.91
N ASN A 227 -10.11 2.96 8.03
CA ASN A 227 -9.97 4.41 8.02
C ASN A 227 -8.49 4.81 8.02
N MET A 228 -8.02 5.51 7.01
CA MET A 228 -6.64 6.00 6.92
C MET A 228 -6.58 7.47 7.32
N GLY A 229 -5.69 7.83 8.26
CA GLY A 229 -5.55 9.16 8.82
C GLY A 229 -6.57 9.51 9.89
N THR A 230 -6.52 10.76 10.35
CA THR A 230 -7.52 11.35 11.27
C THR A 230 -7.97 12.70 10.76
N THR A 231 -9.11 13.18 11.26
CA THR A 231 -9.63 14.53 10.96
C THR A 231 -9.12 15.60 11.92
N TYR A 232 -8.13 15.31 12.77
CA TYR A 232 -7.68 16.28 13.76
C TYR A 232 -6.93 17.42 13.07
N ASP A 233 -7.40 18.66 13.24
CA ASP A 233 -6.92 19.87 12.56
C ASP A 233 -5.48 20.29 12.94
N GLY A 234 -4.81 19.55 13.82
CA GLY A 234 -3.46 19.84 14.32
C GLY A 234 -2.29 19.28 13.52
N GLY A 235 -2.52 18.50 12.46
CA GLY A 235 -1.44 18.01 11.57
C GLY A 235 -1.86 16.85 10.66
N ALA A 236 -1.25 16.74 9.48
CA ALA A 236 -1.50 15.64 8.54
C ALA A 236 -0.93 14.32 9.05
N LEU A 237 -1.76 13.54 9.75
CA LEU A 237 -1.45 12.14 10.04
C LEU A 237 -1.76 11.31 8.78
N THR A 238 -0.71 10.79 8.15
CA THR A 238 -0.80 9.99 6.92
C THR A 238 -0.55 8.52 7.19
N GLY A 239 -1.51 7.67 6.83
CA GLY A 239 -1.36 6.22 6.87
C GLY A 239 -0.73 5.64 5.61
N ILE A 240 -0.01 4.53 5.77
CA ILE A 240 0.53 3.70 4.68
C ILE A 240 0.00 2.27 4.86
N LEU A 241 -0.58 1.69 3.80
CA LEU A 241 -1.09 0.32 3.78
C LEU A 241 -0.46 -0.47 2.64
N LEU A 242 0.36 -1.47 2.97
CA LEU A 242 1.10 -2.26 1.99
C LEU A 242 0.72 -3.74 2.06
N ALA A 243 0.51 -4.33 0.90
CA ALA A 243 0.45 -5.77 0.71
C ALA A 243 1.86 -6.34 0.58
N SER A 244 2.26 -7.18 1.53
CA SER A 244 3.58 -7.82 1.58
C SER A 244 3.55 -9.29 1.17
N ASN A 245 2.45 -9.73 0.57
CA ASN A 245 2.26 -11.06 0.00
C ASN A 245 1.17 -11.00 -1.10
N ALA A 246 0.87 -12.12 -1.74
CA ALA A 246 -0.28 -12.26 -2.62
C ALA A 246 -1.59 -12.21 -1.81
N VAL A 247 -2.08 -11.00 -1.54
CA VAL A 247 -3.25 -10.76 -0.68
C VAL A 247 -4.36 -10.02 -1.41
N THR A 248 -5.59 -10.26 -0.95
CA THR A 248 -6.79 -9.55 -1.36
C THR A 248 -7.32 -8.69 -0.21
N ILE A 249 -7.44 -7.39 -0.45
CA ILE A 249 -8.06 -6.41 0.43
C ILE A 249 -9.48 -6.13 -0.11
N GLY A 250 -10.46 -6.84 0.42
CA GLY A 250 -11.88 -6.71 0.05
C GLY A 250 -12.63 -5.64 0.85
N ARG A 251 -12.03 -5.12 1.93
CA ARG A 251 -12.63 -4.03 2.72
C ARG A 251 -12.50 -2.69 1.99
N THR A 252 -13.53 -1.87 2.15
CA THR A 252 -13.47 -0.46 1.73
C THR A 252 -12.35 0.25 2.50
N ILE A 253 -11.60 1.11 1.82
CA ILE A 253 -10.59 1.98 2.41
C ILE A 253 -11.11 3.42 2.33
N THR A 254 -11.07 4.14 3.45
CA THR A 254 -11.54 5.52 3.50
C THR A 254 -10.39 6.43 3.92
N LEU A 255 -10.04 7.39 3.07
CA LEU A 255 -9.02 8.38 3.35
C LEU A 255 -9.63 9.54 4.14
N ALA A 256 -9.07 9.84 5.31
CA ALA A 256 -9.51 10.96 6.12
C ALA A 256 -9.22 12.28 5.40
N SER A 257 -10.09 13.26 5.65
CA SER A 257 -9.89 14.64 5.23
C SER A 257 -10.23 15.58 6.39
N SER A 258 -9.26 16.43 6.75
CA SER A 258 -9.40 17.36 7.87
C SER A 258 -10.13 18.64 7.46
N SER A 259 -9.88 19.20 6.27
CA SER A 259 -10.36 20.55 5.96
C SER A 259 -11.72 20.61 5.24
N THR A 260 -12.55 21.56 5.68
CA THR A 260 -13.73 22.06 4.96
C THR A 260 -13.40 23.23 4.02
N SER A 261 -12.15 23.71 4.03
CA SER A 261 -11.65 24.88 3.29
C SER A 261 -10.32 24.58 2.58
N PHE A 262 -10.10 25.25 1.46
CA PHE A 262 -8.96 25.08 0.56
C PHE A 262 -7.88 26.16 0.83
N PRO A 263 -6.57 25.87 0.72
CA PRO A 263 -5.98 24.56 0.41
C PRO A 263 -5.94 23.67 1.65
N ALA A 264 -6.41 22.45 1.49
CA ALA A 264 -6.33 21.42 2.53
C ALA A 264 -4.87 21.15 2.87
N VAL A 265 -4.59 20.88 4.15
CA VAL A 265 -3.38 20.13 4.51
C VAL A 265 -3.45 18.82 3.71
N THR A 266 -2.57 18.67 2.73
CA THR A 266 -2.61 17.53 1.82
C THR A 266 -2.05 16.32 2.54
N HIS A 267 -2.93 15.40 2.93
CA HIS A 267 -2.51 14.08 3.39
C HIS A 267 -1.91 13.32 2.20
N ASN A 268 -0.74 12.72 2.41
CA ASN A 268 -0.09 11.83 1.44
C ASN A 268 -0.31 10.37 1.85
N TYR A 269 -1.53 9.86 1.67
CA TYR A 269 -1.79 8.44 1.89
C TYR A 269 -1.05 7.59 0.87
N THR A 270 -0.57 6.42 1.29
CA THR A 270 0.03 5.45 0.37
C THR A 270 -0.64 4.10 0.51
N ILE A 271 -1.03 3.51 -0.61
CA ILE A 271 -1.45 2.10 -0.70
C ILE A 271 -0.62 1.38 -1.77
N GLY A 272 -0.44 0.07 -1.66
CA GLY A 272 0.28 -0.65 -2.69
C GLY A 272 0.84 -2.00 -2.26
N GLY A 273 1.76 -2.53 -3.05
CA GLY A 273 2.48 -3.77 -2.77
C GLY A 273 3.96 -3.49 -2.62
N ASP A 274 4.60 -4.06 -1.59
CA ASP A 274 6.04 -3.89 -1.34
C ASP A 274 6.86 -5.15 -1.65
N THR A 275 6.25 -6.11 -2.34
CA THR A 275 6.88 -7.36 -2.77
C THR A 275 6.59 -7.66 -4.24
N ALA A 276 7.31 -8.63 -4.82
CA ALA A 276 7.11 -9.11 -6.19
C ALA A 276 5.88 -10.03 -6.35
N HIS A 277 4.81 -9.76 -5.59
CA HIS A 277 3.56 -10.52 -5.63
C HIS A 277 2.47 -9.75 -6.37
N ILE A 278 1.37 -10.44 -6.66
CA ILE A 278 0.13 -9.83 -7.15
C ILE A 278 -0.80 -9.60 -5.97
N SER A 279 -1.20 -8.36 -5.73
CA SER A 279 -2.14 -7.99 -4.66
C SER A 279 -3.39 -7.33 -5.24
N ASN A 280 -4.54 -7.58 -4.65
CA ASN A 280 -5.83 -7.12 -5.16
C ASN A 280 -6.57 -6.25 -4.14
N TYR A 281 -6.76 -4.97 -4.44
CA TYR A 281 -7.64 -4.07 -3.72
C TYR A 281 -9.01 -4.09 -4.39
N THR A 282 -9.85 -5.04 -3.98
CA THR A 282 -11.19 -5.25 -4.54
C THR A 282 -12.25 -4.40 -3.85
N GLY A 283 -12.00 -3.98 -2.60
CA GLY A 283 -12.79 -2.96 -1.93
C GLY A 283 -12.55 -1.58 -2.54
N THR A 284 -13.59 -0.75 -2.58
CA THR A 284 -13.49 0.64 -3.05
C THR A 284 -12.58 1.46 -2.15
N ILE A 285 -11.74 2.30 -2.75
CA ILE A 285 -10.99 3.33 -2.04
C ILE A 285 -11.72 4.65 -2.18
N THR A 286 -12.12 5.25 -1.07
CA THR A 286 -12.81 6.54 -1.03
C THR A 286 -11.84 7.64 -0.62
N THR A 287 -11.64 8.66 -1.45
CA THR A 287 -10.67 9.75 -1.22
C THR A 287 -11.10 10.77 -0.17
N THR A 288 -12.26 10.58 0.45
CA THR A 288 -12.79 11.39 1.56
C THR A 288 -13.59 10.54 2.54
N ASN A 289 -13.63 10.98 3.80
CA ASN A 289 -14.27 10.27 4.91
C ASN A 289 -15.66 10.79 5.31
N GLY A 290 -16.35 11.55 4.45
CA GLY A 290 -17.64 12.11 4.83
C GLY A 290 -18.55 12.44 3.65
N ASN A 291 -19.84 12.56 3.98
CA ASN A 291 -20.85 13.19 3.14
C ASN A 291 -20.82 14.70 3.43
N GLY A 292 -20.34 15.52 2.48
CA GLY A 292 -20.32 16.99 2.62
C GLY A 292 -19.04 17.67 2.13
N THR A 293 -18.97 18.99 2.32
CA THR A 293 -17.98 19.96 1.80
C THR A 293 -16.55 19.76 2.35
N LYS A 294 -16.00 18.55 2.29
CA LYS A 294 -14.60 18.26 2.61
C LYS A 294 -13.79 18.17 1.33
N ALA A 295 -12.53 18.60 1.40
CA ALA A 295 -11.61 18.46 0.28
C ALA A 295 -11.19 17.00 0.10
N ALA A 296 -11.01 16.58 -1.14
CA ALA A 296 -10.50 15.26 -1.47
C ALA A 296 -9.01 15.09 -1.09
N SER A 297 -8.64 13.92 -0.59
CA SER A 297 -7.27 13.60 -0.19
C SER A 297 -6.47 12.95 -1.32
N LYS A 298 -5.22 13.37 -1.46
CA LYS A 298 -4.24 12.77 -2.38
C LYS A 298 -3.96 11.32 -2.01
N LEU A 299 -3.79 10.49 -3.04
CA LEU A 299 -3.46 9.08 -2.90
C LEU A 299 -2.21 8.74 -3.71
N THR A 300 -1.22 8.19 -3.03
CA THR A 300 -0.06 7.56 -3.67
C THR A 300 -0.32 6.06 -3.80
N VAL A 301 -0.10 5.52 -4.99
CA VAL A 301 -0.20 4.09 -5.29
C VAL A 301 1.18 3.56 -5.68
N THR A 302 1.55 2.39 -5.16
CA THR A 302 2.88 1.82 -5.39
C THR A 302 2.85 0.31 -5.64
N ALA A 303 3.84 -0.18 -6.37
CA ALA A 303 4.15 -1.59 -6.49
C ALA A 303 5.67 -1.76 -6.53
N ALA A 304 6.19 -2.76 -5.82
CA ALA A 304 7.60 -3.14 -5.90
C ALA A 304 7.94 -3.74 -7.27
N ALA A 305 9.23 -3.73 -7.63
CA ALA A 305 9.70 -4.34 -8.87
C ALA A 305 9.26 -5.82 -8.95
N GLY A 306 8.75 -6.23 -10.12
CA GLY A 306 8.17 -7.56 -10.34
C GLY A 306 6.80 -7.80 -9.69
N GLY A 307 6.30 -6.84 -8.90
CA GLY A 307 4.97 -6.90 -8.28
C GLY A 307 3.91 -6.21 -9.12
N ARG A 308 2.65 -6.62 -8.89
CA ARG A 308 1.46 -6.01 -9.48
C ARG A 308 0.41 -5.73 -8.42
N VAL A 309 -0.16 -4.54 -8.46
CA VAL A 309 -1.27 -4.14 -7.60
C VAL A 309 -2.48 -3.84 -8.48
N ASN A 310 -3.54 -4.63 -8.34
CA ASN A 310 -4.82 -4.37 -8.98
C ASN A 310 -5.70 -3.56 -8.03
N ILE A 311 -6.20 -2.42 -8.47
CA ILE A 311 -7.12 -1.56 -7.73
C ILE A 311 -8.43 -1.51 -8.50
N ALA A 312 -9.53 -1.95 -7.87
CA ALA A 312 -10.84 -1.91 -8.49
C ALA A 312 -11.29 -0.47 -8.73
N ASN A 313 -11.58 0.29 -7.67
CA ASN A 313 -12.12 1.64 -7.81
C ASN A 313 -11.49 2.62 -6.81
N ILE A 314 -11.12 3.80 -7.32
CA ILE A 314 -10.79 4.99 -6.53
C ILE A 314 -11.89 6.01 -6.78
N VAL A 315 -12.67 6.32 -5.75
CA VAL A 315 -13.84 7.19 -5.85
C VAL A 315 -13.78 8.31 -4.83
N ARG A 316 -14.49 9.39 -5.09
CA ARG A 316 -14.74 10.47 -4.13
C ARG A 316 -15.97 10.15 -3.30
N GLY A 317 -15.94 10.49 -2.03
CA GLY A 317 -17.13 10.45 -1.17
C GLY A 317 -18.18 11.47 -1.62
N ALA A 318 -19.44 11.25 -1.26
CA ALA A 318 -20.52 12.14 -1.65
C ALA A 318 -20.31 13.57 -1.11
N GLY A 319 -20.56 14.60 -1.94
CA GLY A 319 -20.42 16.00 -1.54
C GLY A 319 -18.97 16.52 -1.44
N THR A 320 -17.98 15.69 -1.81
CA THR A 320 -16.56 16.10 -1.86
C THR A 320 -16.36 17.34 -2.73
N THR A 321 -15.50 18.25 -2.27
CA THR A 321 -15.14 19.48 -2.97
C THR A 321 -13.66 19.52 -3.34
N GLY A 322 -13.30 20.44 -4.25
CA GLY A 322 -11.92 20.61 -4.71
C GLY A 322 -11.40 19.47 -5.59
N THR A 323 -10.11 19.58 -5.94
CA THR A 323 -9.40 18.71 -6.89
C THR A 323 -8.01 18.34 -6.38
N ALA A 324 -7.89 18.17 -5.05
CA ALA A 324 -6.63 17.84 -4.36
C ALA A 324 -6.39 16.32 -4.23
N ASP A 325 -7.32 15.49 -4.71
CA ASP A 325 -7.19 14.04 -4.82
C ASP A 325 -6.35 13.64 -6.04
N ASP A 326 -5.12 14.13 -6.07
CA ASP A 326 -4.14 13.63 -7.02
C ASP A 326 -3.91 12.13 -6.79
N VAL A 327 -3.81 11.37 -7.87
CA VAL A 327 -3.38 9.97 -7.84
C VAL A 327 -1.94 9.90 -8.35
N VAL A 328 -1.01 9.51 -7.49
CA VAL A 328 0.42 9.46 -7.80
C VAL A 328 0.89 8.02 -7.85
N LYS A 329 1.31 7.56 -9.02
CA LYS A 329 1.96 6.27 -9.19
C LYS A 329 3.47 6.39 -8.98
N ILE A 330 3.96 5.67 -7.98
CA ILE A 330 5.40 5.49 -7.69
C ILE A 330 5.77 3.99 -7.68
N GLY A 331 7.03 3.68 -7.40
CA GLY A 331 7.53 2.32 -7.35
C GLY A 331 7.68 1.70 -8.75
N ASN A 332 8.60 0.75 -8.87
CA ASN A 332 9.01 0.22 -10.18
C ASN A 332 8.06 -0.87 -10.73
N GLY A 333 7.12 -1.36 -9.93
CA GLY A 333 6.14 -2.35 -10.35
C GLY A 333 4.94 -1.76 -11.10
N ILE A 334 3.93 -2.62 -11.27
CA ILE A 334 2.70 -2.32 -11.99
C ILE A 334 1.58 -1.96 -10.99
N VAL A 335 0.88 -0.85 -11.22
CA VAL A 335 -0.43 -0.61 -10.63
C VAL A 335 -1.44 -0.55 -11.75
N ALA A 336 -2.49 -1.37 -11.66
CA ALA A 336 -3.57 -1.44 -12.62
C ALA A 336 -4.89 -0.99 -12.00
N ILE A 337 -5.55 0.00 -12.60
CA ILE A 337 -6.92 0.40 -12.29
C ILE A 337 -7.86 -0.46 -13.13
N THR A 338 -8.63 -1.33 -12.49
CA THR A 338 -9.40 -2.38 -13.18
C THR A 338 -10.91 -2.14 -13.22
N GLY A 339 -11.46 -1.33 -12.31
CA GLY A 339 -12.87 -0.99 -12.28
C GLY A 339 -13.21 0.25 -13.09
N SER A 340 -14.50 0.46 -13.34
CA SER A 340 -15.03 1.50 -14.23
C SER A 340 -15.68 2.68 -13.52
N SER A 341 -15.72 2.69 -12.19
CA SER A 341 -16.41 3.72 -11.40
C SER A 341 -15.48 4.82 -10.89
N ASN A 342 -14.27 4.94 -11.44
CA ASN A 342 -13.28 5.89 -10.94
C ASN A 342 -13.65 7.34 -11.26
N ASN A 343 -13.51 8.23 -10.28
CA ASN A 343 -13.97 9.63 -10.41
C ASN A 343 -13.17 10.66 -9.60
N TRP A 344 -11.88 10.38 -9.29
CA TRP A 344 -11.00 11.36 -8.66
C TRP A 344 -10.80 12.59 -9.57
N GLN A 345 -10.63 13.77 -8.98
CA GLN A 345 -10.54 15.02 -9.76
C GLN A 345 -9.17 15.70 -9.74
N GLY A 346 -8.23 15.25 -8.92
CA GLY A 346 -6.83 15.69 -8.98
C GLY A 346 -6.09 15.14 -10.20
N ASN A 347 -4.84 15.55 -10.37
CA ASN A 347 -3.96 15.05 -11.44
C ASN A 347 -3.70 13.55 -11.30
N THR A 348 -3.38 12.88 -12.40
CA THR A 348 -2.76 11.55 -12.36
C THR A 348 -1.29 11.70 -12.68
N LEU A 349 -0.40 11.47 -11.71
CA LEU A 349 1.04 11.64 -11.86
C LEU A 349 1.71 10.26 -11.91
N VAL A 350 2.20 9.85 -13.07
CA VAL A 350 2.93 8.59 -13.25
C VAL A 350 4.42 8.87 -13.20
N GLN A 351 5.01 8.67 -12.02
CA GLN A 351 6.40 9.06 -11.73
C GLN A 351 7.39 7.92 -11.92
N ALA A 352 6.96 6.67 -11.72
CA ALA A 352 7.79 5.48 -11.89
C ALA A 352 6.97 4.21 -12.18
N GLY A 353 7.62 3.22 -12.79
CA GLY A 353 7.02 1.92 -13.12
C GLY A 353 5.86 2.05 -14.12
N THR A 354 4.91 1.13 -14.03
CA THR A 354 3.79 1.04 -14.98
C THR A 354 2.47 1.39 -14.30
N PHE A 355 1.73 2.33 -14.89
CA PHE A 355 0.34 2.61 -14.57
C PHE A 355 -0.56 2.10 -15.70
N LEU A 356 -1.42 1.14 -15.39
CA LEU A 356 -2.36 0.56 -16.35
C LEU A 356 -3.78 1.02 -16.06
N VAL A 357 -4.47 1.48 -17.09
CA VAL A 357 -5.90 1.77 -17.05
C VAL A 357 -6.60 0.67 -17.81
N ASN A 358 -7.08 -0.35 -17.09
CA ASN A 358 -7.83 -1.49 -17.67
C ASN A 358 -9.34 -1.39 -17.41
N GLY A 359 -9.74 -0.44 -16.56
CA GLY A 359 -11.11 -0.04 -16.36
C GLY A 359 -11.39 1.32 -16.99
N SER A 360 -12.10 2.19 -16.27
CA SER A 360 -12.43 3.52 -16.77
C SER A 360 -12.20 4.61 -15.73
N VAL A 361 -11.61 5.71 -16.17
CA VAL A 361 -11.44 6.96 -15.42
C VAL A 361 -12.15 8.05 -16.21
N LEU A 362 -13.39 8.34 -15.82
CA LEU A 362 -14.38 9.05 -16.64
C LEU A 362 -14.44 10.57 -16.43
N THR A 363 -13.61 11.11 -15.54
CA THR A 363 -13.67 12.53 -15.18
C THR A 363 -12.57 13.31 -15.86
N SER A 364 -12.93 14.36 -16.62
CA SER A 364 -12.00 15.40 -17.08
C SER A 364 -12.23 16.75 -16.38
N PRO A 365 -11.70 16.95 -15.16
CA PRO A 365 -11.72 18.25 -14.51
C PRO A 365 -10.85 19.24 -15.28
N SER A 366 -11.37 20.45 -15.49
CA SER A 366 -10.61 21.53 -16.14
C SER A 366 -9.27 21.77 -15.44
N GLY A 367 -8.20 21.85 -16.23
CA GLY A 367 -6.83 22.13 -15.75
C GLY A 367 -6.17 20.98 -14.99
N LYS A 368 -6.71 19.76 -15.08
CA LYS A 368 -6.13 18.57 -14.45
C LYS A 368 -5.91 17.47 -15.48
N ASN A 369 -4.71 16.91 -15.49
CA ASN A 369 -4.28 16.01 -16.54
C ASN A 369 -3.55 14.76 -16.02
N VAL A 370 -3.22 13.88 -16.95
CA VAL A 370 -2.32 12.75 -16.72
C VAL A 370 -0.93 13.13 -17.21
N GLN A 371 0.05 13.03 -16.32
CA GLN A 371 1.44 13.38 -16.58
C GLN A 371 2.30 12.14 -16.39
N VAL A 372 2.99 11.73 -17.45
CA VAL A 372 3.91 10.58 -17.41
C VAL A 372 5.34 11.10 -17.46
N SER A 373 6.10 10.75 -16.42
CA SER A 373 7.50 11.15 -16.27
C SER A 373 8.42 10.28 -17.14
N SER A 374 9.62 10.78 -17.43
CA SER A 374 10.65 10.03 -18.15
C SER A 374 10.88 8.64 -17.53
N GLY A 375 10.88 7.59 -18.35
CA GLY A 375 11.07 6.21 -17.92
C GLY A 375 9.84 5.55 -17.28
N ALA A 376 8.77 6.29 -16.98
CA ALA A 376 7.52 5.72 -16.51
C ALA A 376 6.63 5.31 -17.69
N ILE A 377 5.74 4.33 -17.45
CA ILE A 377 4.91 3.70 -18.49
C ILE A 377 3.44 3.97 -18.18
N LEU A 378 2.71 4.47 -19.18
CA LEU A 378 1.25 4.47 -19.22
C LEU A 378 0.79 3.40 -20.21
N GLY A 379 -0.20 2.61 -19.79
CA GLY A 379 -0.80 1.57 -20.64
C GLY A 379 -2.19 1.16 -20.20
N GLY A 380 -2.59 -0.01 -20.65
CA GLY A 380 -3.86 -0.65 -20.35
C GLY A 380 -4.77 -0.76 -21.57
N ASN A 381 -5.96 -1.31 -21.36
CA ASN A 381 -6.96 -1.55 -22.40
C ASN A 381 -8.31 -0.84 -22.13
N GLY A 382 -8.28 0.13 -21.23
CA GLY A 382 -9.44 0.83 -20.72
C GLY A 382 -9.65 2.20 -21.34
N THR A 383 -10.33 3.08 -20.60
CA THR A 383 -10.62 4.45 -21.01
C THR A 383 -10.15 5.47 -19.98
N LEU A 384 -9.43 6.47 -20.43
CA LEU A 384 -8.96 7.61 -19.65
C LEU A 384 -9.42 8.91 -20.33
N THR A 385 -10.55 9.46 -19.89
CA THR A 385 -11.13 10.66 -20.51
C THR A 385 -10.50 11.93 -19.94
N ARG A 386 -9.21 12.16 -20.17
CA ARG A 386 -8.45 13.30 -19.65
C ARG A 386 -7.34 13.67 -20.61
N GLU A 387 -6.88 14.91 -20.59
CA GLU A 387 -5.61 15.27 -21.21
C GLU A 387 -4.50 14.32 -20.75
N VAL A 388 -3.72 13.81 -21.70
CA VAL A 388 -2.55 12.97 -21.42
C VAL A 388 -1.30 13.61 -22.00
N SER A 389 -0.28 13.77 -21.15
CA SER A 389 1.02 14.31 -21.54
C SER A 389 2.14 13.35 -21.17
N LEU A 390 2.96 12.99 -22.15
CA LEU A 390 4.15 12.18 -21.96
C LEU A 390 5.39 13.05 -22.09
N SER A 391 6.16 13.14 -21.01
CA SER A 391 7.47 13.82 -21.00
C SER A 391 8.48 13.09 -21.89
N ALA A 392 9.58 13.76 -22.25
CA ALA A 392 10.64 13.13 -23.04
C ALA A 392 11.12 11.85 -22.33
N GLY A 393 11.19 10.73 -23.06
CA GLY A 393 11.57 9.42 -22.51
C GLY A 393 10.47 8.69 -21.73
N ALA A 394 9.27 9.27 -21.58
CA ALA A 394 8.10 8.54 -21.07
C ALA A 394 7.61 7.52 -22.10
N ILE A 395 6.96 6.45 -21.63
CA ILE A 395 6.57 5.32 -22.47
C ILE A 395 5.04 5.23 -22.54
N LEU A 396 4.50 5.19 -23.76
CA LEU A 396 3.14 4.74 -24.03
C LEU A 396 3.19 3.29 -24.49
N SER A 397 2.47 2.41 -23.81
CA SER A 397 2.38 0.98 -24.12
C SER A 397 0.92 0.56 -24.00
N PRO A 398 0.12 0.66 -25.08
CA PRO A 398 -1.25 0.18 -25.07
C PRO A 398 -1.30 -1.31 -24.72
N GLY A 399 -2.47 -1.79 -24.31
CA GLY A 399 -2.61 -3.17 -23.83
C GLY A 399 -2.26 -3.35 -22.35
N ASP A 400 -2.68 -4.49 -21.79
CA ASP A 400 -2.35 -4.88 -20.42
C ASP A 400 -0.96 -5.54 -20.39
N VAL A 401 -0.26 -5.49 -19.26
CA VAL A 401 0.99 -6.25 -19.06
C VAL A 401 0.87 -7.12 -17.83
N SER A 402 1.09 -8.42 -17.96
CA SER A 402 1.09 -9.32 -16.80
C SER A 402 2.17 -8.93 -15.78
N ALA A 403 2.09 -9.45 -14.56
CA ALA A 403 3.13 -9.22 -13.53
C ALA A 403 4.54 -9.67 -13.99
N ALA A 404 4.61 -10.65 -14.90
CA ALA A 404 5.85 -11.13 -15.50
C ALA A 404 6.37 -10.21 -16.64
N GLY A 405 5.69 -9.09 -16.92
CA GLY A 405 6.06 -8.16 -17.98
C GLY A 405 5.67 -8.62 -19.40
N VAL A 406 4.88 -9.69 -19.53
CA VAL A 406 4.34 -10.13 -20.83
C VAL A 406 3.22 -9.18 -21.23
N SER A 407 3.38 -8.54 -22.38
CA SER A 407 2.37 -7.65 -22.94
C SER A 407 1.23 -8.40 -23.61
N LEU A 408 0.03 -7.87 -23.47
CA LEU A 408 -1.23 -8.41 -23.96
C LEU A 408 -1.85 -7.28 -24.80
N GLY A 409 -1.59 -7.34 -26.12
CA GLY A 409 -1.99 -6.27 -27.02
C GLY A 409 -3.49 -5.98 -26.96
N SER A 410 -3.85 -4.70 -27.01
CA SER A 410 -5.24 -4.25 -26.94
C SER A 410 -5.41 -2.75 -27.22
N LYS A 411 -6.66 -2.30 -27.23
CA LYS A 411 -7.01 -0.89 -27.46
C LYS A 411 -7.01 -0.09 -26.15
N LEU A 412 -6.25 0.99 -26.10
CA LEU A 412 -6.32 2.01 -25.05
C LEU A 412 -7.06 3.26 -25.56
N THR A 413 -8.06 3.74 -24.82
CA THR A 413 -8.70 5.03 -25.11
C THR A 413 -8.19 6.10 -24.16
N VAL A 414 -7.66 7.20 -24.69
CA VAL A 414 -7.12 8.32 -23.92
C VAL A 414 -7.64 9.67 -24.42
N GLY A 415 -7.35 10.73 -23.67
CA GLY A 415 -7.69 12.08 -24.08
C GLY A 415 -9.08 12.48 -23.61
N ASP A 416 -9.27 13.78 -23.46
CA ASP A 416 -10.54 14.46 -23.62
C ASP A 416 -10.41 15.41 -24.82
N VAL A 417 -11.25 16.45 -24.90
CA VAL A 417 -11.16 17.49 -25.94
C VAL A 417 -9.76 18.12 -26.11
N THR A 418 -8.90 18.10 -25.08
CA THR A 418 -7.52 18.59 -25.15
C THR A 418 -6.54 17.56 -25.71
N GLY A 419 -6.80 16.26 -25.50
CA GLY A 419 -6.20 15.16 -26.24
C GLY A 419 -4.95 14.50 -25.63
N LEU A 420 -4.08 13.99 -26.51
CA LEU A 420 -2.83 13.28 -26.19
C LEU A 420 -1.63 14.05 -26.76
N THR A 421 -0.67 14.35 -25.90
CA THR A 421 0.61 14.96 -26.28
C THR A 421 1.77 14.00 -26.05
N LEU A 422 2.42 13.61 -27.14
CA LEU A 422 3.70 12.90 -27.13
C LEU A 422 4.80 13.92 -27.41
N THR A 423 5.81 13.99 -26.53
CA THR A 423 6.98 14.84 -26.76
C THR A 423 8.02 14.11 -27.62
N PRO A 424 8.93 14.83 -28.30
CA PRO A 424 10.07 14.20 -28.95
C PRO A 424 10.81 13.29 -27.96
N THR A 425 11.25 12.13 -28.45
CA THR A 425 11.87 11.05 -27.66
C THR A 425 10.98 10.35 -26.63
N SER A 426 9.67 10.60 -26.57
CA SER A 426 8.74 9.63 -25.99
C SER A 426 8.89 8.27 -26.68
N VAL A 427 8.62 7.18 -25.97
CA VAL A 427 8.72 5.82 -26.51
C VAL A 427 7.32 5.25 -26.70
N LEU A 428 7.01 4.79 -27.90
CA LEU A 428 5.74 4.12 -28.22
C LEU A 428 6.03 2.63 -28.35
N ARG A 429 5.42 1.79 -27.52
CA ARG A 429 5.54 0.34 -27.60
C ARG A 429 4.21 -0.21 -28.07
N PHE A 430 4.23 -0.84 -29.24
CA PHE A 430 3.05 -1.45 -29.84
C PHE A 430 3.31 -2.93 -30.07
N ASP A 431 2.38 -3.75 -29.63
CA ASP A 431 2.38 -5.18 -29.86
C ASP A 431 1.40 -5.49 -31.00
N LEU A 432 1.94 -6.00 -32.10
CA LEU A 432 1.20 -6.24 -33.34
C LEU A 432 1.33 -7.71 -33.76
N SER A 433 0.27 -8.29 -34.28
CA SER A 433 0.14 -9.67 -34.71
C SER A 433 -0.09 -9.74 -36.22
N THR A 434 -0.86 -10.71 -36.70
CA THR A 434 -1.33 -10.76 -38.08
C THR A 434 -2.12 -9.50 -38.41
N PHE A 435 -1.95 -9.00 -39.64
CA PHE A 435 -2.70 -7.85 -40.15
C PHE A 435 -4.20 -7.96 -39.84
N ASP A 436 -4.79 -6.85 -39.36
CA ASP A 436 -6.20 -6.73 -38.95
C ASP A 436 -6.58 -7.56 -37.72
N SER A 437 -5.61 -7.84 -36.83
CA SER A 437 -5.90 -8.53 -35.57
C SER A 437 -6.58 -7.61 -34.56
N ILE A 438 -7.58 -8.13 -33.86
CA ILE A 438 -8.22 -7.46 -32.72
C ILE A 438 -7.33 -7.40 -31.47
N THR A 439 -6.21 -8.14 -31.48
CA THR A 439 -5.22 -8.13 -30.41
C THR A 439 -4.09 -7.14 -30.66
N ASP A 440 -4.12 -6.44 -31.80
CA ASP A 440 -3.15 -5.39 -32.08
C ASP A 440 -3.37 -4.22 -31.13
N ASP A 441 -2.26 -3.63 -30.69
CA ASP A 441 -2.32 -2.39 -29.95
C ASP A 441 -2.87 -1.25 -30.81
N GLU A 442 -3.82 -0.52 -30.24
CA GLU A 442 -4.38 0.70 -30.82
C GLU A 442 -4.55 1.75 -29.73
N VAL A 443 -4.27 3.02 -30.04
CA VAL A 443 -4.61 4.15 -29.17
C VAL A 443 -5.70 5.00 -29.81
N SER A 444 -6.82 5.13 -29.13
CA SER A 444 -7.90 6.02 -29.53
C SER A 444 -7.88 7.31 -28.73
N VAL A 445 -7.72 8.44 -29.41
CA VAL A 445 -7.54 9.75 -28.77
C VAL A 445 -8.81 10.59 -28.89
N GLN A 446 -9.47 10.86 -27.78
CA GLN A 446 -10.73 11.60 -27.75
C GLN A 446 -10.57 13.13 -27.82
N GLY A 447 -9.57 13.60 -28.57
CA GLY A 447 -9.28 15.01 -28.82
C GLY A 447 -8.12 15.19 -29.78
N ASN A 448 -7.31 16.22 -29.56
CA ASN A 448 -6.12 16.48 -30.38
C ASN A 448 -5.05 15.39 -30.19
N LEU A 449 -4.29 15.07 -31.23
CA LEU A 449 -3.13 14.20 -31.15
C LEU A 449 -1.88 15.00 -31.56
N ALA A 450 -0.96 15.22 -30.63
CA ALA A 450 0.40 15.62 -30.97
C ALA A 450 1.30 14.38 -31.02
N LEU A 451 1.60 13.93 -32.23
CA LEU A 451 2.36 12.70 -32.50
C LEU A 451 3.86 13.00 -32.65
N ALA A 452 4.65 12.38 -31.79
CA ALA A 452 6.11 12.39 -31.80
C ALA A 452 6.64 11.13 -31.10
N GLY A 453 7.96 10.94 -31.11
CA GLY A 453 8.64 9.90 -30.34
C GLY A 453 9.29 8.81 -31.19
N GLN A 454 9.65 7.71 -30.54
CA GLN A 454 10.23 6.53 -31.17
C GLN A 454 9.26 5.37 -31.10
N LEU A 455 8.84 4.85 -32.26
CA LEU A 455 8.00 3.66 -32.35
C LEU A 455 8.84 2.39 -32.24
N ASN A 456 8.45 1.52 -31.31
CA ASN A 456 8.94 0.17 -31.16
C ASN A 456 7.77 -0.79 -31.37
N VAL A 457 7.98 -1.82 -32.18
CA VAL A 457 6.99 -2.86 -32.45
C VAL A 457 7.49 -4.22 -31.97
N THR A 458 6.66 -4.92 -31.20
CA THR A 458 6.84 -6.34 -30.90
C THR A 458 5.91 -7.17 -31.78
N ASP A 459 6.44 -8.21 -32.43
CA ASP A 459 5.62 -9.21 -33.12
C ASP A 459 5.02 -10.18 -32.09
N LEU A 460 3.69 -10.16 -31.91
CA LEU A 460 2.94 -11.13 -31.10
C LEU A 460 2.76 -12.48 -31.79
N GLY A 461 3.23 -12.61 -33.02
CA GLY A 461 3.12 -13.76 -33.89
C GLY A 461 2.34 -13.39 -35.16
N GLY A 462 2.95 -13.66 -36.32
CA GLY A 462 2.29 -13.49 -37.62
C GLY A 462 2.33 -12.08 -38.18
N PHE A 463 3.09 -11.17 -37.57
CA PHE A 463 3.37 -9.85 -38.13
C PHE A 463 3.92 -9.94 -39.56
N GLY A 464 3.38 -9.12 -40.47
CA GLY A 464 3.67 -9.24 -41.88
C GLY A 464 3.29 -8.00 -42.69
N ASN A 465 3.23 -8.17 -44.01
CA ASN A 465 2.82 -7.09 -44.91
C ASN A 465 1.40 -6.61 -44.62
N GLY A 466 1.21 -5.31 -44.43
CA GLY A 466 -0.09 -4.74 -44.08
C GLY A 466 -0.03 -3.31 -43.60
N ALA A 467 -1.19 -2.71 -43.38
CA ALA A 467 -1.35 -1.39 -42.76
C ALA A 467 -1.95 -1.54 -41.37
N TYR A 468 -1.13 -1.43 -40.33
CA TYR A 468 -1.54 -1.60 -38.94
C TYR A 468 -1.97 -0.26 -38.37
N LYS A 469 -3.21 -0.16 -37.89
CA LYS A 469 -3.71 1.08 -37.29
C LYS A 469 -3.09 1.26 -35.91
N LEU A 470 -2.37 2.36 -35.71
CA LEU A 470 -1.73 2.67 -34.42
C LEU A 470 -2.56 3.67 -33.62
N PHE A 471 -3.10 4.69 -34.29
CA PHE A 471 -3.87 5.74 -33.65
C PHE A 471 -5.14 6.07 -34.44
N ASP A 472 -6.20 6.45 -33.72
CA ASP A 472 -7.23 7.34 -34.22
C ASP A 472 -7.39 8.56 -33.31
N TRP A 473 -7.96 9.65 -33.84
CA TRP A 473 -8.22 10.84 -33.04
C TRP A 473 -9.45 11.63 -33.51
N THR A 474 -10.11 12.35 -32.60
CA THR A 474 -11.31 13.14 -32.94
C THR A 474 -11.04 14.62 -33.22
N GLY A 475 -9.91 15.17 -32.75
CA GLY A 475 -9.53 16.57 -32.89
C GLY A 475 -8.52 16.85 -34.02
N LEU A 476 -7.53 17.70 -33.74
CA LEU A 476 -6.44 18.05 -34.66
C LEU A 476 -5.24 17.13 -34.50
N LEU A 477 -4.59 16.80 -35.63
CA LEU A 477 -3.27 16.17 -35.65
C LEU A 477 -2.19 17.25 -35.70
N THR A 478 -1.23 17.19 -34.77
CA THR A 478 0.06 17.86 -34.88
C THR A 478 1.12 16.80 -35.10
N TYR A 479 1.76 16.79 -36.27
CA TYR A 479 2.78 15.81 -36.63
C TYR A 479 3.90 16.50 -37.40
N ASN A 480 5.13 16.34 -36.89
CA ASN A 480 6.35 16.73 -37.57
C ASN A 480 7.21 15.47 -37.78
N PRO A 481 7.47 15.05 -39.02
CA PRO A 481 8.27 13.85 -39.29
C PRO A 481 9.67 13.87 -38.66
N ALA A 482 10.26 15.05 -38.40
CA ALA A 482 11.57 15.15 -37.74
C ALA A 482 11.54 14.74 -36.25
N ASP A 483 10.37 14.79 -35.61
CA ASP A 483 10.17 14.46 -34.20
C ASP A 483 9.75 13.00 -33.99
N PHE A 484 9.65 12.22 -35.08
CA PHE A 484 9.24 10.82 -35.07
C PHE A 484 10.31 9.90 -35.68
N THR A 485 10.59 8.78 -35.03
CA THR A 485 11.58 7.80 -35.50
C THR A 485 11.08 6.37 -35.30
N PHE A 486 11.64 5.43 -36.07
CA PHE A 486 11.50 4.00 -35.81
C PHE A 486 12.67 3.53 -34.93
N GLY A 487 12.36 2.77 -33.89
CA GLY A 487 13.32 2.14 -32.97
C GLY A 487 13.47 0.65 -33.25
N ASN A 488 13.15 -0.17 -32.25
CA ASN A 488 13.12 -1.62 -32.37
C ASN A 488 11.90 -2.06 -33.18
N MET A 489 12.15 -2.53 -34.41
CA MET A 489 11.13 -3.01 -35.33
C MET A 489 11.41 -4.47 -35.75
N PRO A 490 10.40 -5.27 -36.11
CA PRO A 490 10.63 -6.57 -36.73
C PRO A 490 11.55 -6.48 -37.97
N SER A 491 12.38 -7.49 -38.21
CA SER A 491 13.32 -7.47 -39.33
C SER A 491 12.67 -7.95 -40.64
N GLY A 492 13.19 -7.51 -41.79
CA GLY A 492 12.77 -8.01 -43.11
C GLY A 492 11.67 -7.19 -43.78
N PHE A 493 11.34 -6.03 -43.21
CA PHE A 493 10.33 -5.12 -43.71
C PHE A 493 10.85 -3.69 -43.78
N THR A 494 10.28 -2.92 -44.71
CA THR A 494 10.37 -1.47 -44.73
C THR A 494 9.11 -0.88 -44.11
N TYR A 495 9.30 0.16 -43.31
CA TYR A 495 8.26 0.81 -42.51
C TYR A 495 8.04 2.24 -42.96
N THR A 496 6.77 2.62 -43.13
CA THR A 496 6.36 4.01 -43.34
C THR A 496 5.15 4.33 -42.51
N LEU A 497 5.11 5.54 -41.95
CA LEU A 497 3.94 6.04 -41.25
C LEU A 497 3.02 6.75 -42.25
N ASP A 498 1.77 6.36 -42.32
CA ASP A 498 0.75 7.01 -43.14
C ASP A 498 -0.25 7.74 -42.25
N THR A 499 -0.31 9.06 -42.39
CA THR A 499 -1.22 9.95 -41.66
C THR A 499 -2.20 10.67 -42.60
N THR A 500 -2.29 10.24 -43.86
CA THR A 500 -2.97 11.00 -44.93
C THR A 500 -4.01 10.21 -45.69
N THR A 501 -3.80 8.91 -45.88
CA THR A 501 -4.73 8.06 -46.67
C THR A 501 -6.06 7.85 -45.96
N TRP A 502 -6.03 7.73 -44.63
CA TRP A 502 -7.22 7.55 -43.81
C TRP A 502 -7.48 8.80 -42.98
N ALA A 503 -8.70 9.32 -43.07
CA ALA A 503 -9.11 10.44 -42.25
C ALA A 503 -8.98 10.07 -40.76
N ASN A 504 -8.36 10.95 -39.98
CA ASN A 504 -8.33 10.84 -38.52
C ASN A 504 -7.68 9.54 -37.98
N ALA A 505 -6.78 8.94 -38.75
CA ALA A 505 -6.05 7.74 -38.33
C ALA A 505 -4.57 7.76 -38.76
N VAL A 506 -3.75 7.10 -37.96
CA VAL A 506 -2.32 6.87 -38.26
C VAL A 506 -2.11 5.37 -38.43
N TYR A 507 -1.52 4.99 -39.55
CA TYR A 507 -1.19 3.61 -39.88
C TYR A 507 0.32 3.42 -40.00
N LEU A 508 0.81 2.29 -39.48
CA LEU A 508 2.11 1.73 -39.85
C LEU A 508 1.93 0.87 -41.09
N VAL A 509 2.46 1.34 -42.21
CA VAL A 509 2.51 0.56 -43.45
C VAL A 509 3.79 -0.26 -43.47
N VAL A 510 3.62 -1.57 -43.58
CA VAL A 510 4.66 -2.58 -43.52
C VAL A 510 4.74 -3.24 -44.89
N THR A 511 5.91 -3.17 -45.52
CA THR A 511 6.15 -3.79 -46.83
C THR A 511 7.38 -4.69 -46.78
N PRO A 512 7.36 -5.89 -47.40
CA PRO A 512 8.53 -6.76 -47.41
C PRO A 512 9.73 -6.08 -48.08
N GLU A 513 10.92 -6.24 -47.51
CA GLU A 513 12.14 -5.84 -48.21
C GLU A 513 12.29 -6.67 -49.50
N PRO A 514 12.76 -6.08 -50.63
CA PRO A 514 13.11 -6.85 -51.80
C PRO A 514 14.15 -7.92 -51.44
N GLY A 515 13.81 -9.20 -51.63
CA GLY A 515 14.68 -10.30 -51.21
C GLY A 515 16.08 -10.19 -51.84
N ARG A 516 17.13 -10.43 -51.04
CA ARG A 516 18.54 -10.34 -51.48
C ARG A 516 18.84 -11.17 -52.74
N ALA A 517 18.14 -12.30 -52.93
CA ALA A 517 18.23 -13.12 -54.14
C ALA A 517 17.61 -12.45 -55.37
N LEU A 518 16.50 -11.73 -55.22
CA LEU A 518 15.88 -10.95 -56.29
C LEU A 518 16.83 -9.84 -56.76
N LEU A 519 17.43 -9.11 -55.81
CA LEU A 519 18.40 -8.06 -56.12
C LEU A 519 19.68 -8.62 -56.76
N LEU A 520 20.16 -9.77 -56.30
CA LEU A 520 21.31 -10.45 -56.90
C LEU A 520 20.99 -10.97 -58.31
N CYS A 521 19.82 -11.57 -58.53
CA CYS A 521 19.38 -12.03 -59.83
C CYS A 521 19.20 -10.87 -60.81
N VAL A 522 18.62 -9.75 -60.38
CA VAL A 522 18.53 -8.53 -61.19
C VAL A 522 19.92 -7.97 -61.51
N GLY A 523 20.82 -7.92 -60.53
CA GLY A 523 22.22 -7.49 -60.73
C GLY A 523 23.00 -8.38 -61.71
N LEU A 524 22.88 -9.72 -61.57
CA LEU A 524 23.47 -10.69 -62.49
C LEU A 524 22.87 -10.58 -63.90
N SER A 525 21.55 -10.35 -63.99
CA SER A 525 20.86 -10.11 -65.26
C SER A 525 21.41 -8.88 -65.96
N MET A 526 21.56 -7.75 -65.25
CA MET A 526 22.14 -6.52 -65.79
C MET A 526 23.61 -6.70 -66.22
N LEU A 527 24.41 -7.44 -65.45
CA LEU A 527 25.79 -7.79 -65.81
C LEU A 527 25.86 -8.63 -67.11
N LEU A 528 24.95 -9.58 -67.28
CA LEU A 528 24.85 -10.40 -68.49
C LEU A 528 24.39 -9.58 -69.71
N PHE A 529 23.47 -8.62 -69.52
CA PHE A 529 23.05 -7.70 -70.59
C PHE A 529 24.15 -6.70 -70.98
N ASN A 530 24.95 -6.20 -70.04
CA ASN A 530 26.07 -5.29 -70.34
C ASN A 530 27.23 -6.00 -71.04
N ARG A 531 27.48 -7.28 -70.78
CA ARG A 531 28.52 -8.06 -71.50
C ARG A 531 28.17 -8.32 -72.97
N ARG A 532 26.89 -8.25 -73.36
CA ARG A 532 26.43 -8.42 -74.76
C ARG A 532 26.51 -7.14 -75.60
N ARG A 533 26.87 -5.99 -75.02
CA ARG A 533 27.03 -4.70 -75.72
C ARG A 533 28.49 -4.31 -75.98
N LYS A 534 29.40 -5.27 -76.23
CA LYS A 534 30.68 -4.93 -76.87
C LYS A 534 30.48 -4.85 -78.39
N PRO A 535 30.72 -3.70 -79.05
CA PRO A 535 30.61 -3.61 -80.49
C PRO A 535 31.69 -4.48 -81.14
N ILE A 536 31.29 -5.25 -82.14
CA ILE A 536 32.21 -5.90 -83.08
C ILE A 536 32.79 -4.77 -83.93
N VAL A 537 34.10 -4.54 -83.82
CA VAL A 537 34.89 -3.75 -84.79
C VAL A 537 35.58 -4.73 -85.71
#